data_AF-A0A1Y1N6D8-F1
#
_entry.id   AF-A0A1Y1N6D8-F1
#
_cell.length_a   1.000
_cell.length_b   1.000
_cell.length_c   1.000
_cell.angle_alpha   90.00
_cell.angle_beta   90.00
_cell.angle_gamma   90.00
#
_symmetry.space_group_name_H-M   'P 1'
#
loop_
_entity.id
_entity.type
_entity.pdbx_description
1 polymer ?
#
loop_
_entity_poly.entity_id
_entity_poly.type
_entity_poly.pdbx_seq_one_letter_code
_entity_poly.pdbx_strand_id
1 'polypeptide(L)'
;VSSITSSSASLLDMQGSQAFLEQYNHLPRIYVERMIRDTSNAIDTTFGIHYNVETDKWTMGNTPVMINGDDLMINGVRYKGTAGLYELIIMNEPDESLVSNQDRSNYKQIIIATH
;
A
#
# COMPACT_ATOMS: atom_id res chain seq x y z
N VAL A 1 -36.24 4.19 -9.90
CA VAL A 1 -35.13 4.53 -10.81
C VAL A 1 -33.87 4.66 -9.97
N SER A 2 -32.86 3.88 -10.34
CA SER A 2 -31.68 3.55 -9.55
C SER A 2 -30.77 4.76 -9.33
N SER A 3 -30.37 4.99 -8.08
CA SER A 3 -29.25 5.86 -7.75
C SER A 3 -28.01 4.99 -7.58
N ILE A 4 -27.10 5.14 -8.52
CA ILE A 4 -25.80 4.47 -8.58
C ILE A 4 -24.94 5.06 -7.46
N THR A 5 -24.91 4.39 -6.31
CA THR A 5 -24.00 4.73 -5.23
C THR A 5 -22.78 3.81 -5.36
N SER A 6 -21.74 4.37 -5.98
CA SER A 6 -20.31 4.03 -5.92
C SER A 6 -19.94 2.57 -5.62
N SER A 7 -19.59 1.83 -6.68
CA SER A 7 -19.17 0.43 -6.67
C SER A 7 -17.87 0.14 -5.89
N SER A 8 -17.19 1.16 -5.35
CA SER A 8 -16.02 0.98 -4.48
C SER A 8 -16.41 0.70 -3.02
N ALA A 9 -17.57 1.20 -2.59
CA ALA A 9 -18.05 1.04 -1.20
C ALA A 9 -18.64 -0.36 -0.93
N SER A 10 -19.00 -1.10 -1.98
CA SER A 10 -19.67 -2.40 -1.90
C SER A 10 -18.73 -3.62 -1.97
N LEU A 11 -17.43 -3.43 -2.25
CA LEU A 11 -16.41 -4.50 -2.16
C LEU A 11 -15.77 -4.60 -0.77
N LEU A 12 -15.95 -3.58 0.08
CA LEU A 12 -15.35 -3.46 1.41
C LEU A 12 -16.41 -3.49 2.52
N ASP A 13 -17.40 -4.38 2.40
CA ASP A 13 -18.11 -4.78 3.63
C ASP A 13 -17.11 -5.49 4.58
N MET A 14 -17.49 -5.68 5.84
CA MET A 14 -16.60 -6.29 6.83
C MET A 14 -16.07 -7.66 6.39
N GLN A 15 -16.83 -8.41 5.58
CA GLN A 15 -16.46 -9.75 5.15
C GLN A 15 -15.54 -9.74 3.92
N GLY A 16 -15.80 -8.86 2.95
CA GLY A 16 -14.92 -8.61 1.80
C GLY A 16 -13.55 -8.07 2.23
N SER A 17 -13.53 -7.20 3.24
CA SER A 17 -12.26 -6.69 3.81
C SER A 17 -11.42 -7.79 4.43
N GLN A 18 -12.02 -8.74 5.16
CA GLN A 18 -11.27 -9.86 5.76
C GLN A 18 -10.70 -10.79 4.69
N ALA A 19 -11.51 -11.20 3.71
CA ALA A 19 -11.05 -12.05 2.61
C ALA A 19 -9.94 -11.40 1.77
N PHE A 20 -9.99 -10.08 1.60
CA PHE A 20 -8.91 -9.32 0.97
C PHE A 20 -7.62 -9.34 1.80
N LEU A 21 -7.73 -9.09 3.10
CA LEU A 21 -6.59 -9.07 4.02
C LEU A 21 -5.92 -10.45 4.19
N GLU A 22 -6.68 -11.54 4.08
CA GLU A 22 -6.17 -12.90 4.16
C GLU A 22 -5.17 -13.26 3.05
N GLN A 23 -5.18 -12.54 1.93
CA GLN A 23 -4.24 -12.72 0.82
C GLN A 23 -2.81 -12.25 1.15
N TYR A 24 -2.67 -11.40 2.18
CA TYR A 24 -1.40 -10.81 2.57
C TYR A 24 -0.80 -11.53 3.77
N ASN A 25 0.53 -11.64 3.76
CA ASN A 25 1.30 -11.99 4.95
C ASN A 25 1.09 -10.97 6.07
N HIS A 26 1.47 -11.36 7.30
CA HIS A 26 1.26 -10.55 8.49
C HIS A 26 1.76 -9.11 8.35
N LEU A 27 2.96 -8.89 7.80
CA LEU A 27 3.53 -7.55 7.68
C LEU A 27 2.72 -6.66 6.73
N PRO A 28 2.57 -6.96 5.42
CA PRO A 28 1.75 -6.14 4.53
C PRO A 28 0.30 -6.02 4.98
N ARG A 29 -0.28 -7.08 5.59
CA ARG A 29 -1.66 -7.06 6.10
C ARG A 29 -1.91 -5.92 7.09
N ILE A 30 -0.97 -5.67 8.01
CA ILE A 30 -1.09 -4.57 8.99
C ILE A 30 -1.27 -3.24 8.27
N TYR A 31 -0.47 -2.99 7.24
CA TYR A 31 -0.50 -1.72 6.52
C TYR A 31 -1.67 -1.61 5.56
N VAL A 32 -2.01 -2.68 4.83
CA VAL A 32 -3.19 -2.72 3.96
C VAL A 32 -4.47 -2.52 4.79
N GLU A 33 -4.55 -3.12 5.98
CA GLU A 33 -5.68 -2.89 6.89
C GLU A 33 -5.75 -1.43 7.35
N ARG A 34 -4.61 -0.80 7.69
CA ARG A 34 -4.55 0.63 8.01
C ARG A 34 -5.06 1.48 6.84
N MET A 35 -4.66 1.17 5.60
CA MET A 35 -5.14 1.89 4.42
C MET A 35 -6.65 1.78 4.23
N ILE A 36 -7.22 0.59 4.40
CA ILE A 36 -8.67 0.36 4.28
C ILE A 36 -9.45 1.11 5.36
N ARG A 37 -8.88 1.19 6.57
CA ARG A 37 -9.54 1.79 7.74
C ARG A 37 -9.21 3.28 7.93
N ASP A 38 -8.35 3.88 7.11
CA ASP A 38 -7.91 5.25 7.33
C ASP A 38 -9.10 6.22 7.24
N THR A 39 -9.33 6.92 8.34
CA THR A 39 -10.32 7.99 8.47
C THR A 39 -9.66 9.29 8.92
N SER A 40 -8.32 9.30 9.01
CA SER A 40 -7.50 10.33 9.64
C SER A 40 -6.52 11.01 8.68
N ASN A 41 -6.52 10.64 7.39
CA ASN A 41 -5.51 11.06 6.40
C ASN A 41 -4.08 10.68 6.83
N ALA A 42 -3.94 9.53 7.48
CA ALA A 42 -2.64 9.01 7.91
C ALA A 42 -1.84 8.41 6.73
N ILE A 43 -2.51 8.13 5.60
CA ILE A 43 -1.90 7.54 4.40
C ILE A 43 -1.36 8.62 3.47
N ASP A 44 -0.14 8.42 2.95
CA ASP A 44 0.46 9.29 1.93
C ASP A 44 -0.28 9.10 0.60
N THR A 45 -1.02 10.14 0.20
CA THR A 45 -1.75 10.14 -1.07
C THR A 45 -0.98 10.79 -2.21
N THR A 46 0.18 11.41 -1.94
CA THR A 46 0.98 12.14 -2.92
C THR A 46 2.03 11.25 -3.56
N PHE A 47 2.84 10.58 -2.73
CA PHE A 47 3.93 9.73 -3.20
C PHE A 47 3.75 8.26 -2.79
N GLY A 48 2.76 7.94 -1.96
CA GLY A 48 2.52 6.58 -1.50
C GLY A 48 1.92 5.63 -2.54
N ILE A 49 1.77 4.37 -2.15
CA ILE A 49 1.04 3.37 -2.95
C ILE A 49 -0.47 3.55 -2.85
N HIS A 50 -1.15 3.18 -3.94
CA HIS A 50 -2.60 3.22 -4.07
C HIS A 50 -3.12 1.89 -4.58
N TYR A 51 -4.31 1.50 -4.13
CA TYR A 51 -5.03 0.35 -4.68
C TYR A 51 -6.13 0.82 -5.62
N ASN A 52 -6.07 0.41 -6.89
CA ASN A 52 -7.12 0.67 -7.85
C ASN A 52 -8.12 -0.50 -7.87
N VAL A 53 -9.30 -0.27 -7.30
CA VAL A 53 -10.38 -1.27 -7.19
C VAL A 53 -10.98 -1.70 -8.53
N GLU A 54 -10.90 -0.87 -9.57
CA GLU A 54 -11.44 -1.20 -10.89
C GLU A 54 -10.53 -2.16 -11.66
N THR A 55 -9.21 -2.08 -11.40
CA THR A 55 -8.18 -2.86 -12.09
C THR A 55 -7.55 -3.93 -11.23
N ASP A 56 -7.89 -3.99 -9.94
CA ASP A 56 -7.37 -4.93 -8.94
C ASP A 56 -5.84 -4.86 -8.82
N LYS A 57 -5.27 -3.64 -8.81
CA LYS A 57 -3.82 -3.42 -8.89
C LYS A 57 -3.33 -2.37 -7.90
N TRP A 58 -2.15 -2.64 -7.33
CA TRP A 58 -1.37 -1.67 -6.59
C TRP A 58 -0.50 -0.82 -7.54
N THR A 59 -0.46 0.47 -7.31
CA THR A 59 0.34 1.42 -8.11
C THR A 59 0.98 2.49 -7.23
N MET A 60 2.17 2.94 -7.59
CA MET A 60 2.81 4.13 -7.04
C MET A 60 3.13 5.04 -8.22
N GLY A 61 2.53 6.23 -8.27
CA GLY A 61 2.42 7.00 -9.52
C GLY A 61 1.77 6.15 -10.62
N ASN A 62 2.45 6.02 -11.77
CA ASN A 62 2.00 5.18 -12.89
C ASN A 62 2.64 3.78 -12.91
N THR A 63 3.47 3.47 -11.91
CA THR A 63 4.23 2.23 -11.86
C THR A 63 3.48 1.16 -11.07
N PRO A 64 3.25 -0.04 -11.64
CA PRO A 64 2.68 -1.16 -10.90
C PRO A 64 3.58 -1.60 -9.74
N VAL A 65 2.95 -1.88 -8.61
CA VAL A 65 3.58 -2.47 -7.43
C VAL A 65 2.96 -3.84 -7.21
N MET A 66 3.76 -4.84 -6.85
CA MET A 66 3.24 -6.12 -6.38
C MET A 66 3.77 -6.39 -4.97
N ILE A 67 2.87 -6.81 -4.08
CA ILE A 67 3.23 -7.31 -2.75
C ILE A 67 3.36 -8.83 -2.89
N ASN A 68 4.56 -9.37 -2.68
CA ASN A 68 4.86 -10.79 -2.80
C ASN A 68 5.42 -11.34 -1.47
N GLY A 69 4.58 -12.03 -0.72
CA GLY A 69 4.87 -12.35 0.67
C GLY A 69 4.98 -11.07 1.48
N ASP A 70 6.16 -10.82 2.05
CA ASP A 70 6.47 -9.56 2.74
C ASP A 70 7.11 -8.52 1.82
N ASP A 71 7.60 -8.92 0.65
CA ASP A 71 8.46 -8.07 -0.19
C ASP A 71 7.66 -7.28 -1.23
N LEU A 72 8.28 -6.21 -1.72
CA LEU A 72 7.72 -5.37 -2.78
C LEU A 72 8.45 -5.62 -4.09
N MET A 73 7.70 -5.84 -5.17
CA MET A 73 8.22 -5.86 -6.53
C MET A 73 7.79 -4.59 -7.24
N ILE A 74 8.74 -3.75 -7.63
CA ILE A 74 8.49 -2.47 -8.30
C ILE A 74 9.42 -2.36 -9.50
N ASN A 75 8.86 -2.20 -10.70
CA ASN A 75 9.60 -2.15 -11.95
C ASN A 75 10.61 -3.31 -12.14
N GLY A 76 10.21 -4.52 -11.76
CA GLY A 76 11.05 -5.73 -11.85
C GLY A 76 12.13 -5.85 -10.76
N VAL A 77 12.29 -4.86 -9.89
CA VAL A 77 13.22 -4.91 -8.76
C VAL A 77 12.50 -5.38 -7.50
N ARG A 78 13.13 -6.32 -6.77
CA ARG A 78 12.65 -6.81 -5.48
C ARG A 78 13.25 -5.97 -4.35
N TYR A 79 12.39 -5.43 -3.49
CA TYR A 79 12.75 -4.76 -2.25
C TYR A 79 12.28 -5.61 -1.08
N LYS A 80 13.17 -5.86 -0.13
CA LYS A 80 12.84 -6.61 1.08
C LYS A 80 11.78 -5.85 1.90
N GLY A 81 10.73 -6.56 2.30
CA GLY A 81 9.71 -6.09 3.22
C GLY A 81 10.27 -5.85 4.61
N THR A 82 10.13 -4.62 5.08
CA THR A 82 10.43 -4.22 6.45
C THR A 82 9.36 -3.28 6.94
N ALA A 83 9.11 -3.22 8.24
CA ALA A 83 8.19 -2.23 8.80
C ALA A 83 8.60 -0.81 8.38
N GLY A 84 9.89 -0.47 8.47
CA GLY A 84 10.41 0.83 8.05
C GLY A 84 10.15 1.17 6.58
N LEU A 85 10.29 0.21 5.65
CA LEU A 85 10.00 0.47 4.24
C LEU A 85 8.49 0.64 3.99
N TYR A 86 7.65 -0.15 4.67
CA TYR A 86 6.19 0.01 4.58
C TYR A 86 5.72 1.34 5.19
N GLU A 87 6.30 1.79 6.31
CA GLU A 87 6.04 3.12 6.88
C GLU A 87 6.32 4.21 5.83
N LEU A 88 7.49 4.18 5.19
CA LEU A 88 7.88 5.20 4.19
C LEU A 88 6.99 5.21 2.94
N ILE A 89 6.45 4.06 2.52
CA ILE A 89 5.70 3.93 1.26
C ILE A 89 4.19 4.16 1.46
N ILE A 90 3.68 4.01 2.68
CA ILE A 90 2.24 4.06 2.95
C ILE A 90 1.86 5.24 3.84
N MET A 91 2.68 5.59 4.84
CA MET A 91 2.29 6.57 5.85
C MET A 91 2.71 7.98 5.43
N ASN A 92 1.82 8.95 5.62
CA ASN A 92 2.10 10.36 5.40
C ASN A 92 3.12 10.91 6.42
N GLU A 93 3.06 10.41 7.67
CA GLU A 93 4.03 10.67 8.72
C GLU A 93 4.61 9.33 9.21
N PRO A 94 5.72 8.85 8.60
CA PRO A 94 6.34 7.58 8.97
C PRO A 94 6.85 7.57 10.41
N ASP A 95 6.71 6.44 11.12
CA ASP A 95 7.40 6.24 12.39
C ASP A 95 8.91 6.05 12.16
N GLU A 96 9.65 7.14 12.32
CA GLU A 96 11.10 7.21 12.10
C GLU A 96 11.90 6.24 13.00
N SER A 97 11.32 5.72 14.09
CA SER A 97 11.98 4.72 14.94
C SER A 97 12.04 3.33 14.29
N LEU A 98 11.18 3.06 13.32
CA LEU A 98 11.13 1.80 12.55
C LEU A 98 11.98 1.86 11.28
N VAL A 99 12.43 3.06 10.87
CA VAL A 99 13.08 3.31 9.58
C VAL A 99 14.59 3.18 9.68
N SER A 100 15.16 2.17 9.02
CA SER A 100 16.60 2.02 8.89
C SER A 100 17.19 2.82 7.73
N ASN A 101 18.52 3.00 7.72
CA ASN A 101 19.23 3.61 6.58
C ASN A 101 19.04 2.83 5.27
N GLN A 102 18.90 1.51 5.36
CA GLN A 102 18.64 0.68 4.18
C GLN A 102 17.24 0.94 3.63
N ASP A 103 16.24 1.12 4.51
CA ASP A 103 14.86 1.44 4.10
C ASP A 103 14.82 2.78 3.36
N ARG A 104 15.52 3.80 3.86
CA ARG A 104 15.64 5.10 3.16
C ARG A 104 16.33 4.98 1.80
N SER A 105 17.39 4.17 1.72
CA SER A 105 18.10 3.93 0.46
C SER A 105 17.20 3.24 -0.56
N ASN A 106 16.43 2.25 -0.12
CA ASN A 106 15.45 1.54 -0.95
C ASN A 106 14.32 2.48 -1.38
N TYR A 107 13.72 3.23 -0.44
CA TYR A 107 12.65 4.18 -0.73
C TYR A 107 13.09 5.24 -1.74
N LYS A 108 14.32 5.78 -1.61
CA LYS A 108 14.87 6.71 -2.61
C LYS A 108 14.94 6.10 -4.01
N GLN A 109 15.36 4.84 -4.13
CA GLN A 109 15.40 4.15 -5.42
C GLN A 109 14.00 3.94 -5.99
N ILE A 110 13.03 3.62 -5.12
CA ILE A 110 11.63 3.46 -5.51
C ILE A 110 11.07 4.78 -6.04
N ILE A 111 11.24 5.89 -5.32
CA ILE A 111 10.76 7.21 -5.76
C ILE A 111 11.32 7.58 -7.14
N ILE A 112 12.62 7.37 -7.37
CA ILE A 112 13.26 7.62 -8.68
C ILE A 112 12.67 6.71 -9.79
N ALA A 113 12.20 5.51 -9.44
CA ALA A 113 11.63 4.57 -10.40
C ALA A 113 10.13 4.83 -10.69
N THR A 114 9.46 5.65 -9.90
CA THR A 114 7.99 5.86 -9.98
C THR A 114 7.56 7.30 -10.24
N HIS A 115 8.45 8.28 -10.09
CA HIS A 115 8.21 9.71 -10.31
C HIS A 115 9.36 10.35 -11.12
#